data_AF-A0A1X9T0K4-F1
#
_entry.id   AF-A0A1X9T0K4-F1
#
_cell.length_a   1.000
_cell.length_b   1.000
_cell.length_c   1.000
_cell.angle_alpha   90.00
_cell.angle_beta   90.00
_cell.angle_gamma   90.00
#
_symmetry.space_group_name_H-M   'P 1'
#
loop_
_entity.id
_entity.type
_entity.pdbx_description
1 polymer ?
#
loop_
_entity_poly.entity_id
_entity_poly.type
_entity_poly.pdbx_seq_one_letter_code
_entity_poly.pdbx_strand_id
1 'polypeptide(L)'
;MDTLKYLQFYFVFDRILDGYDDIFEAIDGEILAKFDSLKDEFNFLHQEAKNFLIRLAKGDRKRFVASKYLSRSLSSVIINELVNKGFIIFERSKEVKPIKNRKEKLKKELRRYQIQDKIHFTKRFYRFWFRFIEPNLDLLYKNQKDDVLNEIKNKFDHYCSLEFELACINLLSKNLNIPKDEISSYWDKENEIDIYANYDGFLIVAEAKYKERKICKNILNLIIQKCEKSKINWDKIALFSKSGFSNELLGLKDNRVILFELDDFKDLYE
;
A
#
# COMPACT_ATOMS: atom_id res chain seq x y z
N MET A 1 -15.24 13.66 -15.51
CA MET A 1 -14.26 14.03 -14.47
C MET A 1 -12.97 13.29 -14.76
N ASP A 2 -11.80 13.90 -14.56
CA ASP A 2 -10.52 13.21 -14.75
C ASP A 2 -10.34 12.13 -13.66
N THR A 3 -10.23 10.86 -14.07
CA THR A 3 -10.05 9.71 -13.18
C THR A 3 -8.79 9.84 -12.33
N LEU A 4 -7.74 10.46 -12.86
CA LEU A 4 -6.53 10.68 -12.11
C LEU A 4 -6.78 11.65 -10.95
N LYS A 5 -7.49 12.76 -11.21
CA LYS A 5 -7.89 13.71 -10.17
C LYS A 5 -8.73 13.01 -9.10
N TYR A 6 -9.71 12.20 -9.50
CA TYR A 6 -10.49 11.40 -8.54
C TYR A 6 -9.60 10.59 -7.60
N LEU A 7 -8.73 9.77 -8.18
CA LEU A 7 -7.88 8.86 -7.43
C LEU A 7 -6.96 9.61 -6.47
N GLN A 8 -6.36 10.72 -6.90
CA GLN A 8 -5.51 11.54 -6.04
C GLN A 8 -6.25 12.08 -4.81
N PHE A 9 -7.50 12.55 -4.98
CA PHE A 9 -8.35 12.94 -3.85
C PHE A 9 -8.71 11.75 -2.97
N TYR A 10 -9.16 10.65 -3.57
CA TYR A 10 -9.48 9.43 -2.86
C TYR A 10 -8.30 8.90 -2.02
N PHE A 11 -7.06 9.01 -2.53
CA PHE A 11 -5.83 8.56 -1.87
C PHE A 11 -5.45 9.37 -0.62
N VAL A 12 -6.08 10.52 -0.40
CA VAL A 12 -5.82 11.38 0.77
C VAL A 12 -7.07 11.51 1.65
N PHE A 13 -8.23 11.72 1.04
CA PHE A 13 -9.46 12.13 1.71
C PHE A 13 -10.56 11.05 1.71
N ASP A 14 -10.34 9.88 1.10
CA ASP A 14 -11.34 8.83 0.89
C ASP A 14 -12.55 9.26 0.03
N ARG A 15 -12.55 10.50 -0.49
CA ARG A 15 -13.58 11.09 -1.35
C ARG A 15 -13.01 12.30 -2.12
N ILE A 16 -13.76 12.78 -3.11
CA ILE A 16 -13.51 14.09 -3.73
C ILE A 16 -14.00 15.17 -2.77
N LEU A 17 -13.31 16.31 -2.76
CA LEU A 17 -13.78 17.53 -2.12
C LEU A 17 -14.13 18.56 -3.21
N ASP A 18 -15.31 19.15 -3.10
CA ASP A 18 -15.74 20.25 -3.96
C ASP A 18 -14.96 21.53 -3.65
N GLY A 19 -14.84 22.42 -4.63
CA GLY A 19 -14.22 23.74 -4.44
C GLY A 19 -12.69 23.79 -4.56
N TYR A 20 -12.06 22.72 -5.04
CA TYR A 20 -10.61 22.66 -5.27
C TYR A 20 -10.27 22.27 -6.73
N ASP A 21 -9.36 23.01 -7.36
CA ASP A 21 -8.95 22.75 -8.73
C ASP A 21 -7.97 21.58 -8.81
N ASP A 22 -7.10 21.43 -7.82
CA ASP A 22 -6.20 20.28 -7.69
C ASP A 22 -6.07 19.73 -6.25
N ILE A 23 -5.43 18.57 -6.13
CA ILE A 23 -5.26 17.87 -4.86
C ILE A 23 -4.37 18.63 -3.86
N PHE A 24 -3.42 19.43 -4.34
CA PHE A 24 -2.50 20.16 -3.47
C PHE A 24 -3.17 21.38 -2.86
N GLU A 25 -4.07 22.05 -3.58
CA GLU A 25 -4.94 23.08 -3.01
C GLU A 25 -5.83 22.51 -1.91
N ALA A 26 -6.41 21.33 -2.13
CA ALA A 26 -7.22 20.65 -1.12
C ALA A 26 -6.38 20.26 0.11
N ILE A 27 -5.18 19.70 -0.07
CA ILE A 27 -4.25 19.41 1.03
C ILE A 27 -3.90 20.69 1.80
N ASP A 28 -3.63 21.78 1.08
CA ASP A 28 -3.29 23.06 1.65
C ASP A 28 -4.42 23.60 2.55
N GLY A 29 -5.65 23.67 2.01
CA GLY A 29 -6.80 24.25 2.70
C GLY A 29 -7.42 23.34 3.76
N GLU A 30 -7.45 22.03 3.54
CA GLU A 30 -8.18 21.09 4.41
C GLU A 30 -7.29 20.38 5.43
N ILE A 31 -5.99 20.29 5.17
CA ILE A 31 -5.05 19.62 6.09
C ILE A 31 -4.08 20.64 6.67
N LEU A 32 -3.30 21.31 5.83
CA LEU A 32 -2.22 22.16 6.33
C LEU A 32 -2.74 23.42 7.04
N ALA A 33 -3.83 24.02 6.58
CA ALA A 33 -4.44 25.17 7.25
C ALA A 33 -5.16 24.78 8.56
N LYS A 34 -5.56 23.51 8.70
CA LYS A 34 -6.39 23.02 9.81
C LYS A 34 -5.64 22.06 10.74
N PHE A 35 -4.32 21.91 10.57
CA PHE A 35 -3.51 20.89 11.23
C PHE A 35 -3.64 20.90 12.76
N ASP A 36 -3.71 22.09 13.37
CA ASP A 36 -3.81 22.24 14.82
C ASP A 36 -5.11 21.64 15.38
N SER A 37 -6.22 21.73 14.64
CA SER A 37 -7.49 21.09 15.01
C SER A 37 -7.50 19.58 14.76
N LEU A 38 -6.79 19.13 13.71
CA LEU A 38 -6.74 17.72 13.32
C LEU A 38 -5.81 16.90 14.22
N LYS A 39 -4.78 17.53 14.81
CA LYS A 39 -3.77 16.81 15.60
C LYS A 39 -4.34 16.11 16.83
N ASP A 40 -5.47 16.59 17.35
CA ASP A 40 -6.05 16.14 18.61
C ASP A 40 -6.61 14.71 18.52
N GLU A 41 -6.86 14.20 17.30
CA GLU A 41 -7.21 12.79 17.06
C GLU A 41 -6.02 11.85 17.37
N PHE A 42 -4.78 12.33 17.26
CA PHE A 42 -3.56 11.52 17.30
C PHE A 42 -2.90 11.50 18.68
N ASN A 43 -3.71 11.41 19.74
CA ASN A 43 -3.25 11.29 21.11
C ASN A 43 -3.19 9.82 21.55
N PHE A 44 -1.98 9.37 21.92
CA PHE A 44 -1.67 7.99 22.32
C PHE A 44 -1.06 7.95 23.73
N LEU A 45 -1.20 6.82 24.40
CA LEU A 45 -0.65 6.60 25.74
C LEU A 45 0.88 6.67 25.75
N HIS A 46 1.51 6.12 24.70
CA HIS A 46 2.96 6.09 24.55
C HIS A 46 3.40 6.99 23.39
N GLN A 47 4.35 7.89 23.65
CA GLN A 47 4.88 8.81 22.63
C GLN A 47 5.49 8.04 21.44
N GLU A 48 6.03 6.85 21.69
CA GLU A 48 6.61 5.99 20.67
C GLU A 48 5.59 5.46 19.65
N ALA A 49 4.29 5.52 19.94
CA ALA A 49 3.24 5.14 18.99
C ALA A 49 3.28 6.01 17.73
N LYS A 50 3.51 7.32 17.88
CA LYS A 50 3.66 8.25 16.75
C LYS A 50 4.86 7.88 15.89
N ASN A 51 6.01 7.61 16.52
CA ASN A 51 7.21 7.16 15.82
C ASN A 51 7.00 5.82 15.09
N PHE A 52 6.20 4.92 15.66
CA PHE A 52 5.86 3.64 15.05
C PHE A 52 5.03 3.86 13.79
N LEU A 53 4.00 4.71 13.86
CA LEU A 53 3.14 5.06 12.73
C LEU A 53 3.91 5.83 11.64
N ILE A 54 4.81 6.74 12.00
CA ILE A 54 5.70 7.43 11.04
C ILE A 54 6.55 6.40 10.29
N ARG A 55 7.19 5.46 11.00
CA ARG A 55 7.99 4.40 10.37
C ARG A 55 7.14 3.50 9.49
N LEU A 56 5.91 3.20 9.91
CA LEU A 56 4.97 2.40 9.13
C LEU A 56 4.55 3.11 7.85
N ALA A 57 4.19 4.40 7.93
CA ALA A 57 3.78 5.21 6.79
C ALA A 57 4.91 5.41 5.78
N LYS A 58 6.18 5.34 6.23
CA LYS A 58 7.37 5.55 5.40
C LYS A 58 8.04 4.27 4.89
N GLY A 59 7.79 3.11 5.51
CA GLY A 59 8.53 1.87 5.29
C GLY A 59 7.77 0.78 4.53
N ASP A 60 8.28 -0.46 4.65
CA ASP A 60 7.77 -1.66 3.96
C ASP A 60 6.55 -2.32 4.64
N ARG A 61 6.00 -1.66 5.66
CA ARG A 61 4.83 -2.10 6.45
C ARG A 61 5.03 -3.38 7.29
N LYS A 62 6.22 -3.98 7.31
CA LYS A 62 6.47 -5.20 8.09
C LYS A 62 6.56 -4.89 9.58
N ARG A 63 5.81 -5.64 10.39
CA ARG A 63 5.68 -5.42 11.85
C ARG A 63 7.02 -5.22 12.56
N PHE A 64 7.99 -6.12 12.39
CA PHE A 64 9.24 -6.04 13.15
C PHE A 64 10.19 -4.96 12.63
N VAL A 65 10.06 -4.57 11.36
CA VAL A 65 10.83 -3.45 10.79
C VAL A 65 10.36 -2.14 11.41
N ALA A 66 9.03 -1.95 11.48
CA ALA A 66 8.42 -0.79 12.12
C ALA A 66 8.75 -0.74 13.62
N SER A 67 8.74 -1.87 14.35
CA SER A 67 8.97 -1.91 15.80
C SER A 67 10.42 -2.19 16.23
N LYS A 68 11.41 -2.19 15.34
CA LYS A 68 12.79 -2.64 15.63
C LYS A 68 13.47 -1.89 16.80
N TYR A 69 13.07 -0.64 17.03
CA TYR A 69 13.62 0.23 18.07
C TYR A 69 12.94 0.08 19.43
N LEU A 70 11.89 -0.75 19.52
CA LEU A 70 11.09 -0.96 20.73
C LEU A 70 11.43 -2.29 21.39
N SER A 71 11.29 -2.33 22.72
CA SER A 71 11.24 -3.61 23.43
C SER A 71 10.02 -4.42 23.00
N ARG A 72 10.08 -5.75 23.13
CA ARG A 72 8.98 -6.62 22.72
C ARG A 72 7.68 -6.33 23.48
N SER A 73 7.78 -6.03 24.79
CA SER A 73 6.63 -5.68 25.62
C SER A 73 6.00 -4.37 25.16
N LEU A 74 6.79 -3.31 25.01
CA LEU A 74 6.30 -2.00 24.59
C LEU A 74 5.72 -2.03 23.17
N SER A 75 6.38 -2.73 22.23
CA SER A 75 5.84 -2.98 20.88
C SER A 75 4.46 -3.62 20.92
N SER A 76 4.26 -4.62 21.79
CA SER A 76 2.95 -5.27 21.93
C SER A 76 1.88 -4.34 22.49
N VAL A 77 2.22 -3.52 23.49
CA VAL A 77 1.29 -2.55 24.09
C VAL A 77 0.85 -1.51 23.07
N ILE A 78 1.82 -0.90 22.37
CA ILE A 78 1.57 0.10 21.32
C ILE A 78 0.70 -0.48 20.21
N ILE A 79 1.05 -1.65 19.68
CA ILE A 79 0.29 -2.28 18.60
C ILE A 79 -1.16 -2.56 19.05
N ASN A 80 -1.36 -3.06 20.27
CA ASN A 80 -2.70 -3.33 20.80
C ASN A 80 -3.50 -2.03 20.97
N GLU A 81 -2.89 -0.96 21.48
CA GLU A 81 -3.52 0.36 21.57
C GLU A 81 -3.98 0.84 20.17
N LEU A 82 -3.09 0.78 19.18
CA LEU A 82 -3.37 1.26 17.83
C LEU A 82 -4.45 0.44 17.11
N VAL A 83 -4.50 -0.87 17.32
CA VAL A 83 -5.58 -1.72 16.82
C VAL A 83 -6.90 -1.37 17.51
N ASN A 84 -6.91 -1.26 18.84
CA ASN A 84 -8.13 -0.97 19.62
C ASN A 84 -8.70 0.41 19.31
N LYS A 85 -7.84 1.41 19.05
CA LYS A 85 -8.23 2.74 18.59
C LYS A 85 -8.59 2.79 17.10
N GLY A 86 -8.44 1.68 16.37
CA GLY A 86 -8.81 1.58 14.96
C GLY A 86 -7.90 2.35 14.02
N PHE A 87 -6.61 2.53 14.34
CA PHE A 87 -5.63 3.17 13.45
C PHE A 87 -5.00 2.19 12.47
N ILE A 88 -4.83 0.94 12.88
CA ILE A 88 -4.13 -0.08 12.10
C ILE A 88 -4.86 -1.42 12.09
N ILE A 89 -4.63 -2.19 11.02
CA ILE A 89 -5.06 -3.57 10.86
C ILE A 89 -3.91 -4.44 10.34
N PHE A 90 -4.02 -5.75 10.56
CA PHE A 90 -3.04 -6.73 10.09
C PHE A 90 -3.45 -7.35 8.77
N GLU A 91 -2.50 -7.40 7.84
CA GLU A 91 -2.56 -8.29 6.70
C GLU A 91 -1.68 -9.51 6.99
N ARG A 92 -2.32 -10.69 7.10
CA ARG A 92 -1.62 -11.92 7.44
C ARG A 92 -0.81 -12.41 6.25
N SER A 93 0.45 -12.79 6.51
CA SER A 93 1.29 -13.38 5.47
C SER A 93 0.69 -14.70 4.97
N LYS A 94 0.70 -14.87 3.65
CA LYS A 94 0.30 -16.12 2.96
C LYS A 94 1.49 -17.09 2.80
N GLU A 95 2.68 -16.73 3.26
CA GLU A 95 3.86 -17.59 3.17
C GLU A 95 3.68 -18.85 4.04
N VAL A 96 3.91 -20.02 3.45
CA VAL A 96 3.89 -21.29 4.17
C VAL A 96 5.25 -21.52 4.83
N LYS A 97 5.25 -21.80 6.13
CA LYS A 97 6.49 -22.12 6.86
C LYS A 97 7.20 -23.31 6.20
N PRO A 98 8.53 -23.23 5.96
CA PRO A 98 9.29 -24.37 5.47
C PRO A 98 9.12 -25.56 6.42
N ILE A 99 8.68 -26.69 5.87
CA ILE A 99 8.53 -27.94 6.64
C ILE A 99 9.93 -28.38 7.08
N LYS A 100 10.14 -28.52 8.40
CA LYS A 100 11.38 -29.09 8.94
C LYS A 100 11.40 -30.60 8.68
N ASN A 101 12.27 -31.08 7.80
CA ASN A 101 12.63 -32.50 7.80
C ASN A 101 13.28 -32.84 9.15
N ARG A 102 12.73 -33.82 9.90
CA ARG A 102 13.21 -34.22 11.24
C ARG A 102 14.71 -34.55 11.30
N LYS A 103 15.32 -34.92 10.17
CA LYS A 103 16.73 -35.33 10.06
C LYS A 103 17.67 -34.22 9.53
N GLU A 104 17.15 -33.11 9.03
CA GLU A 104 17.95 -32.06 8.39
C GLU A 104 17.81 -30.72 9.13
N LYS A 105 18.95 -30.12 9.48
CA LYS A 105 18.95 -28.76 10.04
C LYS A 105 18.58 -27.78 8.93
N LEU A 106 17.62 -26.90 9.18
CA LEU A 106 17.32 -25.76 8.30
C LEU A 106 18.62 -25.03 7.91
N LYS A 107 18.69 -24.54 6.67
CA LYS A 107 19.80 -23.69 6.22
C LYS A 107 19.94 -22.48 7.16
N LYS A 108 21.17 -22.02 7.41
CA LYS A 108 21.50 -21.03 8.45
C LYS A 108 20.66 -19.75 8.30
N GLU A 109 20.45 -19.34 7.05
CA GLU A 109 19.67 -18.19 6.63
C GLU A 109 18.15 -18.32 6.81
N LEU A 110 17.63 -19.54 7.04
CA LEU A 110 16.22 -19.80 7.37
C LEU A 110 15.98 -19.93 8.87
N ARG A 111 17.04 -20.09 9.69
CA ARG A 111 16.91 -20.26 11.15
C ARG A 111 16.50 -18.97 11.87
N ARG A 112 16.86 -17.81 11.31
CA ARG A 112 16.51 -16.48 11.85
C ARG A 112 15.37 -15.81 11.09
N TYR A 113 14.93 -16.41 9.98
CA TYR A 113 13.84 -15.88 9.21
C TYR A 113 12.54 -16.09 9.98
N GLN A 114 11.78 -15.02 10.15
CA GLN A 114 10.48 -15.05 10.77
C GLN A 114 9.49 -14.48 9.78
N ILE A 115 8.45 -15.26 9.46
CA ILE A 115 7.30 -14.78 8.69
C ILE A 115 6.68 -13.64 9.47
N GLN A 116 6.48 -12.51 8.80
CA GLN A 116 5.94 -11.29 9.41
C GLN A 116 4.66 -10.91 8.70
N ASP A 117 3.66 -10.53 9.48
CA ASP A 117 2.49 -9.84 8.97
C ASP A 117 2.86 -8.41 8.57
N LYS A 118 2.15 -7.90 7.57
CA LYS A 118 2.14 -6.47 7.25
C LYS A 118 1.07 -5.77 8.07
N ILE A 119 1.26 -4.48 8.26
CA ILE A 119 0.33 -3.60 8.97
C ILE A 119 -0.10 -2.49 8.02
N HIS A 120 -1.41 -2.28 7.90
CA HIS A 120 -1.97 -1.16 7.15
C HIS A 120 -2.65 -0.18 8.07
N PHE A 121 -2.72 1.07 7.62
CA PHE A 121 -3.63 2.04 8.20
C PHE A 121 -5.06 1.69 7.81
N THR A 122 -6.00 1.90 8.72
CA THR A 122 -7.43 1.71 8.47
C THR A 122 -8.04 2.80 7.60
N LYS A 123 -7.46 4.00 7.64
CA LYS A 123 -7.85 5.17 6.84
C LYS A 123 -6.65 5.73 6.10
N ARG A 124 -6.90 6.24 4.90
CA ARG A 124 -5.86 6.85 4.04
C ARG A 124 -5.30 8.11 4.65
N PHE A 125 -6.19 8.93 5.22
CA PHE A 125 -5.81 10.13 5.94
C PHE A 125 -4.82 9.86 7.08
N TYR A 126 -4.95 8.74 7.82
CA TYR A 126 -3.98 8.40 8.87
C TYR A 126 -2.58 8.16 8.30
N ARG A 127 -2.48 7.39 7.20
CA ARG A 127 -1.18 7.19 6.54
C ARG A 127 -0.60 8.51 6.05
N PHE A 128 -1.42 9.36 5.43
CA PHE A 128 -1.01 10.68 4.96
C PHE A 128 -0.46 11.54 6.12
N TRP A 129 -1.21 11.60 7.23
CA TRP A 129 -0.82 12.34 8.43
C TRP A 129 0.55 11.92 8.95
N PHE A 130 0.76 10.62 9.20
CA PHE A 130 2.05 10.15 9.73
C PHE A 130 3.18 10.13 8.70
N ARG A 131 2.87 10.22 7.41
CA ARG A 131 3.88 10.37 6.35
C ARG A 131 4.41 11.81 6.29
N PHE A 132 3.52 12.81 6.34
CA PHE A 132 3.83 14.19 5.97
C PHE A 132 3.55 15.23 7.03
N ILE A 133 2.52 15.06 7.86
CA ILE A 133 2.08 16.10 8.81
C ILE A 133 2.77 15.94 10.16
N GLU A 134 2.60 14.78 10.82
CA GLU A 134 3.21 14.51 12.12
C GLU A 134 4.73 14.80 12.15
N PRO A 135 5.53 14.38 11.14
CA PRO A 135 6.97 14.67 11.13
C PRO A 135 7.32 16.15 10.94
N ASN A 136 6.39 16.99 10.47
CA ASN A 136 6.61 18.38 10.08
C ASN A 136 5.77 19.37 10.92
N LEU A 137 5.19 18.94 12.04
CA LEU A 137 4.41 19.81 12.93
C LEU A 137 5.21 21.05 13.37
N ASP A 138 6.50 20.91 13.65
CA ASP A 138 7.36 22.03 14.04
C ASP A 138 7.48 23.11 12.96
N LEU A 139 7.47 22.72 11.67
CA LEU A 139 7.49 23.66 10.55
C LEU A 139 6.12 24.36 10.43
N LEU A 140 5.03 23.61 10.60
CA LEU A 140 3.67 24.14 10.56
C LEU A 140 3.43 25.17 11.67
N TYR A 141 3.88 24.91 12.91
CA TYR A 141 3.81 25.88 14.00
C TYR A 141 4.65 27.15 13.76
N LYS A 142 5.69 27.07 12.92
CA LYS A 142 6.50 28.21 12.50
C LYS A 142 5.93 28.93 11.27
N ASN A 143 4.71 28.58 10.85
CA ASN A 143 4.07 29.07 9.62
C ASN A 143 4.87 28.80 8.34
N GLN A 144 5.72 27.76 8.34
CA GLN A 144 6.51 27.31 7.18
C GLN A 144 5.73 26.28 6.36
N LYS A 145 4.49 26.62 6.03
CA LYS A 145 3.54 25.70 5.37
C LYS A 145 3.96 25.36 3.93
N ASP A 146 4.54 26.32 3.22
CA ASP A 146 5.03 26.14 1.85
C ASP A 146 6.13 25.08 1.76
N ASP A 147 7.01 25.00 2.76
CA ASP A 147 8.07 23.98 2.81
C ASP A 147 7.48 22.57 2.92
N VAL A 148 6.44 22.42 3.76
CA VAL A 148 5.72 21.15 3.94
C VAL A 148 4.95 20.78 2.66
N LEU A 149 4.27 21.74 2.03
CA LEU A 149 3.55 21.51 0.78
C LEU A 149 4.51 21.11 -0.36
N ASN A 150 5.67 21.75 -0.45
CA ASN A 150 6.71 21.40 -1.41
C ASN A 150 7.25 19.99 -1.16
N GLU A 151 7.48 19.59 0.09
CA GLU A 151 7.85 18.21 0.41
C GLU A 151 6.77 17.21 -0.03
N ILE A 152 5.49 17.52 0.23
CA ILE A 152 4.35 16.69 -0.17
C ILE A 152 4.36 16.53 -1.69
N LYS A 153 4.39 17.62 -2.46
CA LYS A 153 4.42 17.62 -3.93
C LYS A 153 5.55 16.72 -4.46
N ASN A 154 6.77 16.90 -3.93
CA ASN A 154 7.94 16.13 -4.35
C ASN A 154 7.86 14.63 -4.08
N LYS A 155 7.08 14.22 -3.06
CA LYS A 155 6.97 12.81 -2.62
C LYS A 155 5.60 12.21 -2.92
N PHE A 156 4.69 12.95 -3.55
CA PHE A 156 3.29 12.59 -3.69
C PHE A 156 3.09 11.33 -4.55
N ASP A 157 3.77 11.23 -5.69
CA ASP A 157 3.68 10.05 -6.56
C ASP A 157 4.15 8.76 -5.84
N HIS A 158 5.21 8.88 -5.05
CA HIS A 158 5.69 7.76 -4.25
C HIS A 158 4.69 7.40 -3.13
N TYR A 159 4.06 8.39 -2.50
CA TYR A 159 2.98 8.15 -1.55
C TYR A 159 1.79 7.42 -2.20
N CYS A 160 1.39 7.85 -3.39
CA CYS A 160 0.25 7.31 -4.16
C CYS A 160 0.48 5.87 -4.63
N SER A 161 1.73 5.41 -4.73
CA SER A 161 2.04 4.05 -5.22
C SER A 161 1.31 2.97 -4.41
N LEU A 162 1.34 3.08 -3.08
CA LEU A 162 0.62 2.15 -2.21
C LEU A 162 -0.91 2.35 -2.27
N GLU A 163 -1.37 3.60 -2.30
CA GLU A 163 -2.82 3.87 -2.37
C GLU A 163 -3.42 3.35 -3.68
N PHE A 164 -2.64 3.40 -4.76
CA PHE A 164 -2.97 2.82 -6.05
C PHE A 164 -3.03 1.29 -5.98
N GLU A 165 -2.05 0.62 -5.36
CA GLU A 165 -2.10 -0.83 -5.10
C GLU A 165 -3.40 -1.21 -4.35
N LEU A 166 -3.76 -0.47 -3.30
CA LEU A 166 -4.99 -0.72 -2.53
C LEU A 166 -6.27 -0.42 -3.34
N ALA A 167 -6.23 0.53 -4.27
CA ALA A 167 -7.34 0.78 -5.19
C ALA A 167 -7.47 -0.32 -6.24
N CYS A 168 -6.35 -0.85 -6.75
CA CYS A 168 -6.32 -1.98 -7.67
C CYS A 168 -6.97 -3.23 -7.04
N ILE A 169 -6.78 -3.46 -5.73
CA ILE A 169 -7.48 -4.52 -5.00
C ILE A 169 -9.00 -4.35 -5.09
N ASN A 170 -9.52 -3.14 -4.89
CA ASN A 170 -10.97 -2.89 -5.00
C ASN A 170 -11.47 -3.11 -6.43
N LEU A 171 -10.71 -2.63 -7.43
CA LEU A 171 -11.06 -2.79 -8.84
C LEU A 171 -11.09 -4.26 -9.23
N LEU A 172 -10.09 -5.03 -8.81
CA LEU A 172 -10.00 -6.47 -9.06
C LEU A 172 -11.14 -7.24 -8.40
N SER A 173 -11.45 -6.89 -7.14
CA SER A 173 -12.57 -7.47 -6.39
C SER A 173 -13.88 -7.29 -7.15
N LYS A 174 -14.17 -6.06 -7.62
CA LYS A 174 -15.40 -5.77 -8.40
C LYS A 174 -15.40 -6.51 -9.74
N ASN A 175 -14.32 -6.44 -10.51
CA ASN A 175 -14.25 -7.00 -11.86
C ASN A 175 -14.34 -8.52 -11.91
N LEU A 176 -13.76 -9.21 -10.92
CA LEU A 176 -13.73 -10.68 -10.88
C LEU A 176 -14.70 -11.28 -9.86
N ASN A 177 -15.50 -10.45 -9.18
CA ASN A 177 -16.41 -10.86 -8.11
C ASN A 177 -15.72 -11.71 -7.02
N ILE A 178 -14.48 -11.34 -6.68
CA ILE A 178 -13.71 -11.97 -5.60
C ILE A 178 -13.93 -11.12 -4.34
N PRO A 179 -14.31 -11.70 -3.19
CA PRO A 179 -14.43 -10.94 -1.95
C PRO A 179 -13.14 -10.20 -1.63
N LYS A 180 -13.24 -8.91 -1.31
CA LYS A 180 -12.07 -8.05 -1.07
C LYS A 180 -11.10 -8.62 -0.02
N ASP A 181 -11.63 -9.26 1.03
CA ASP A 181 -10.82 -9.84 2.12
C ASP A 181 -10.01 -11.08 1.69
N GLU A 182 -10.31 -11.65 0.51
CA GLU A 182 -9.53 -12.73 -0.11
C GLU A 182 -8.40 -12.22 -1.00
N ILE A 183 -8.33 -10.91 -1.22
CA ILE A 183 -7.30 -10.26 -2.03
C ILE A 183 -6.31 -9.54 -1.10
N SER A 184 -5.07 -9.98 -1.13
CA SER A 184 -3.97 -9.43 -0.33
C SER A 184 -2.72 -9.28 -1.19
N SER A 185 -1.63 -8.76 -0.65
CA SER A 185 -0.29 -8.97 -1.22
C SER A 185 0.24 -10.36 -0.85
N TYR A 186 1.24 -10.82 -1.58
CA TYR A 186 2.02 -12.00 -1.22
C TYR A 186 3.49 -11.59 -1.02
N TRP A 187 4.11 -12.05 0.07
CA TRP A 187 5.54 -11.86 0.28
C TRP A 187 6.13 -13.06 0.98
N ASP A 188 7.34 -13.40 0.56
CA ASP A 188 8.21 -14.34 1.24
C ASP A 188 9.59 -13.70 1.44
N LYS A 189 10.59 -14.54 1.70
CA LYS A 189 11.97 -14.08 1.88
C LYS A 189 12.60 -13.55 0.58
N GLU A 190 12.18 -14.05 -0.58
CA GLU A 190 12.81 -13.80 -1.87
C GLU A 190 12.07 -12.75 -2.69
N ASN A 191 10.74 -12.74 -2.64
CA ASN A 191 9.91 -11.92 -3.51
C ASN A 191 8.71 -11.32 -2.79
N GLU A 192 8.16 -10.28 -3.43
CA GLU A 192 6.90 -9.65 -3.08
C GLU A 192 6.09 -9.43 -4.35
N ILE A 193 4.82 -9.82 -4.31
CA ILE A 193 3.82 -9.64 -5.35
C ILE A 193 2.78 -8.68 -4.77
N ASP A 194 2.54 -7.58 -5.48
CA ASP A 194 1.70 -6.47 -4.99
C ASP A 194 0.29 -6.95 -4.64
N ILE A 195 -0.28 -7.82 -5.49
CA ILE A 195 -1.63 -8.38 -5.33
C ILE A 195 -1.64 -9.89 -5.63
N TYR A 196 -2.34 -10.63 -4.79
CA TYR A 196 -2.48 -12.07 -4.78
C TYR A 196 -3.88 -12.42 -4.26
N ALA A 197 -4.60 -13.27 -4.98
CA ALA A 197 -5.84 -13.86 -4.52
C ALA A 197 -5.89 -15.32 -4.93
N ASN A 198 -6.39 -16.17 -4.03
CA ASN A 198 -6.68 -17.57 -4.30
C ASN A 198 -8.07 -17.85 -3.72
N TYR A 199 -9.07 -17.87 -4.60
CA TYR A 199 -10.47 -17.94 -4.23
C TYR A 199 -11.19 -18.98 -5.09
N ASP A 200 -11.89 -19.91 -4.47
CA ASP A 200 -12.61 -21.01 -5.15
C ASP A 200 -11.77 -21.79 -6.17
N GLY A 201 -10.48 -21.97 -5.89
CA GLY A 201 -9.52 -22.68 -6.75
C GLY A 201 -9.01 -21.86 -7.94
N PHE A 202 -9.41 -20.59 -8.05
CA PHE A 202 -8.90 -19.63 -9.02
C PHE A 202 -7.83 -18.73 -8.37
N LEU A 203 -6.60 -18.78 -8.91
CA LEU A 203 -5.47 -18.00 -8.45
C LEU A 203 -5.12 -16.89 -9.44
N ILE A 204 -5.13 -15.65 -8.96
CA ILE A 204 -4.66 -14.49 -9.71
C ILE A 204 -3.55 -13.77 -8.94
N VAL A 205 -2.53 -13.36 -9.69
CA VAL A 205 -1.48 -12.47 -9.21
C VAL A 205 -1.55 -11.17 -9.99
N ALA A 206 -1.13 -10.06 -9.38
CA ALA A 206 -1.06 -8.80 -10.07
C ALA A 206 0.08 -7.90 -9.62
N GLU A 207 0.48 -7.01 -10.51
CA GLU A 207 1.44 -5.94 -10.26
C GLU A 207 0.80 -4.60 -10.60
N ALA A 208 0.97 -3.61 -9.73
CA ALA A 208 0.49 -2.25 -9.96
C ALA A 208 1.64 -1.27 -10.14
N LYS A 209 1.53 -0.34 -11.09
CA LYS A 209 2.52 0.73 -11.28
C LYS A 209 1.85 2.10 -11.41
N TYR A 210 2.08 2.90 -10.38
CA TYR A 210 1.78 4.33 -10.37
C TYR A 210 3.01 5.13 -10.83
N LYS A 211 3.25 5.22 -12.13
CA LYS A 211 4.40 5.93 -12.73
C LYS A 211 3.99 6.56 -14.06
N GLU A 212 4.65 7.66 -14.42
CA GLU A 212 4.46 8.38 -15.71
C GLU A 212 4.80 7.57 -16.96
N ARG A 213 5.61 6.52 -16.80
CA ARG A 213 6.02 5.67 -17.92
C ARG A 213 5.05 4.51 -18.09
N LYS A 214 4.72 4.21 -19.35
CA LYS A 214 3.98 3.01 -19.74
C LYS A 214 4.62 1.74 -19.20
N ILE A 215 3.78 0.76 -18.86
CA ILE A 215 4.23 -0.59 -18.53
C ILE A 215 4.59 -1.33 -19.82
N CYS A 216 5.79 -1.90 -19.85
CA CYS A 216 6.28 -2.76 -20.93
C CYS A 216 6.27 -4.24 -20.50
N LYS A 217 6.46 -5.14 -21.46
CA LYS A 217 6.54 -6.60 -21.26
C LYS A 217 7.53 -7.07 -20.20
N ASN A 218 8.57 -6.28 -19.90
CA ASN A 218 9.47 -6.55 -18.78
C ASN A 218 8.70 -6.76 -17.45
N ILE A 219 7.69 -5.95 -17.16
CA ILE A 219 6.92 -6.10 -15.91
C ILE A 219 6.17 -7.43 -15.87
N LEU A 220 5.59 -7.87 -17.00
CA LEU A 220 4.97 -9.18 -17.13
C LEU A 220 5.98 -10.31 -16.85
N ASN A 221 7.18 -10.23 -17.46
CA ASN A 221 8.22 -11.22 -17.24
C ASN A 221 8.70 -11.24 -15.78
N LEU A 222 8.79 -10.08 -15.13
CA LEU A 222 9.19 -9.97 -13.73
C LEU A 222 8.18 -10.64 -12.78
N ILE A 223 6.87 -10.43 -12.97
CA ILE A 223 5.87 -11.09 -12.13
C ILE A 223 5.84 -12.60 -12.36
N ILE A 224 6.02 -13.07 -13.59
CA ILE A 224 6.19 -14.50 -13.90
C ILE A 224 7.39 -15.07 -13.12
N GLN A 225 8.56 -14.42 -13.19
CA GLN A 225 9.76 -14.85 -12.47
C GLN A 225 9.57 -14.86 -10.95
N LYS A 226 8.86 -13.87 -10.38
CA LYS A 226 8.53 -13.86 -8.95
C LYS A 226 7.69 -15.09 -8.58
N CYS A 227 6.67 -15.40 -9.38
CA CYS A 227 5.80 -16.54 -9.12
C CYS A 227 6.54 -17.89 -9.24
N GLU A 228 7.39 -18.05 -10.27
CA GLU A 228 8.23 -19.24 -10.44
C GLU A 228 9.16 -19.48 -9.23
N LYS A 229 9.84 -18.44 -8.76
CA LYS A 229 10.72 -18.52 -7.57
C LYS A 229 9.94 -18.89 -6.32
N SER A 230 8.77 -18.29 -6.12
CA SER A 230 7.89 -18.56 -4.99
C SER A 230 7.04 -19.83 -5.16
N LYS A 231 7.20 -20.58 -6.27
CA LYS A 231 6.45 -21.80 -6.61
C LYS A 231 4.93 -21.60 -6.59
N ILE A 232 4.49 -20.42 -7.02
CA ILE A 232 3.07 -20.08 -7.16
C ILE A 232 2.67 -20.46 -8.58
N ASN A 233 1.62 -21.28 -8.71
CA ASN A 233 0.94 -21.51 -9.99
C ASN A 233 -0.27 -20.58 -10.08
N TRP A 234 -0.41 -19.85 -11.18
CA TRP A 234 -1.47 -18.86 -11.37
C TRP A 234 -2.34 -19.18 -12.58
N ASP A 235 -3.62 -18.84 -12.51
CA ASP A 235 -4.54 -18.92 -13.64
C ASP A 235 -4.45 -17.65 -14.49
N LYS A 236 -4.43 -16.48 -13.84
CA LYS A 236 -4.34 -15.16 -14.48
C LYS A 236 -3.26 -14.28 -13.87
N ILE A 237 -2.77 -13.36 -14.67
CA ILE A 237 -1.95 -12.21 -14.27
C ILE A 237 -2.72 -10.94 -14.61
N ALA A 238 -2.91 -10.05 -13.65
CA ALA A 238 -3.36 -8.69 -13.91
C ALA A 238 -2.18 -7.70 -13.84
N LEU A 239 -2.21 -6.69 -14.70
CA LEU A 239 -1.28 -5.56 -14.62
C LEU A 239 -2.11 -4.28 -14.56
N PHE A 240 -1.77 -3.39 -13.63
CA PHE A 240 -2.44 -2.10 -13.45
C PHE A 240 -1.47 -0.96 -13.73
N SER A 241 -1.85 -0.04 -14.61
CA SER A 241 -0.98 1.06 -15.05
C SER A 241 -1.64 2.43 -14.92
N LYS A 242 -0.96 3.37 -14.25
CA LYS A 242 -1.32 4.79 -14.28
C LYS A 242 -1.20 5.40 -15.69
N SER A 243 -0.18 5.02 -16.45
CA SER A 243 0.14 5.67 -17.74
C SER A 243 -0.08 4.77 -18.95
N GLY A 244 -0.82 3.66 -18.77
CA GLY A 244 -1.14 2.69 -19.80
C GLY A 244 -0.01 1.72 -20.16
N PHE A 245 -0.18 1.03 -21.28
CA PHE A 245 0.71 -0.07 -21.70
C PHE A 245 1.44 0.19 -23.03
N SER A 246 2.56 -0.51 -23.25
CA SER A 246 3.25 -0.51 -24.54
C SER A 246 2.45 -1.24 -25.61
N ASN A 247 2.61 -0.86 -26.89
CA ASN A 247 1.94 -1.52 -28.00
C ASN A 247 2.25 -3.02 -28.09
N GLU A 248 3.47 -3.43 -27.69
CA GLU A 248 3.85 -4.84 -27.60
C GLU A 248 2.96 -5.61 -26.61
N LEU A 249 2.67 -5.01 -25.45
CA LEU A 249 1.84 -5.64 -24.43
C LEU A 249 0.36 -5.60 -24.82
N LEU A 250 -0.11 -4.50 -25.42
CA LEU A 250 -1.48 -4.39 -25.95
C LEU A 250 -1.75 -5.38 -27.09
N GLY A 251 -0.73 -5.67 -27.90
CA GLY A 251 -0.81 -6.68 -28.97
C GLY A 251 -0.67 -8.12 -28.48
N LEU A 252 -0.42 -8.36 -27.19
CA LEU A 252 -0.26 -9.68 -26.63
C LEU A 252 -1.60 -10.42 -26.63
N LYS A 253 -1.69 -11.50 -27.41
CA LYS A 253 -2.86 -12.39 -27.45
C LYS A 253 -2.75 -13.52 -26.43
N ASP A 254 -2.55 -13.18 -25.16
CA ASP A 254 -2.54 -14.14 -24.06
C ASP A 254 -3.79 -13.95 -23.21
N ASN A 255 -4.68 -14.94 -23.22
CA ASN A 255 -5.91 -14.88 -22.45
C ASN A 255 -5.65 -14.91 -20.93
N ARG A 256 -4.44 -15.27 -20.48
CA ARG A 256 -4.06 -15.26 -19.06
C ARG A 256 -3.69 -13.88 -18.54
N VAL A 257 -3.51 -12.89 -19.41
CA VAL A 257 -3.11 -11.53 -19.03
C VAL A 257 -4.30 -10.59 -19.11
N ILE A 258 -4.54 -9.86 -18.02
CA ILE A 258 -5.57 -8.81 -17.92
C ILE A 258 -4.85 -7.48 -17.71
N LEU A 259 -5.24 -6.46 -18.46
CA LEU A 259 -4.63 -5.14 -18.42
C LEU A 259 -5.67 -4.13 -17.95
N PHE A 260 -5.34 -3.38 -16.90
CA PHE A 260 -6.15 -2.30 -16.35
C PHE A 260 -5.42 -0.96 -16.46
N GLU A 261 -6.06 0.03 -17.04
CA GLU A 261 -5.62 1.42 -17.12
C GLU A 261 -6.44 2.31 -16.16
N LEU A 262 -6.13 3.61 -16.12
CA LEU A 262 -6.83 4.54 -15.23
C LEU A 262 -8.33 4.58 -15.47
N ASP A 263 -8.78 4.50 -16.72
CA ASP A 263 -10.20 4.62 -17.04
C ASP A 263 -11.05 3.49 -16.45
N ASP A 264 -10.48 2.32 -16.19
CA ASP A 264 -11.19 1.20 -15.54
C ASP A 264 -11.57 1.52 -14.09
N PHE A 265 -10.91 2.51 -13.45
CA PHE A 265 -11.22 2.91 -12.08
C PHE A 265 -12.50 3.76 -11.98
N LYS A 266 -13.09 4.20 -13.10
CA LYS A 266 -14.38 4.92 -13.11
C LYS A 266 -15.48 4.12 -12.42
N ASP A 267 -15.46 2.81 -12.61
CA ASP A 267 -16.37 1.87 -11.96
C ASP A 267 -16.32 1.90 -10.43
N LEU A 268 -15.29 2.48 -9.80
CA LEU A 268 -15.22 2.56 -8.35
C LEU A 268 -16.03 3.72 -7.77
N TYR A 269 -16.46 4.68 -8.59
CA TYR A 269 -17.13 5.90 -8.13
C TYR A 269 -18.27 6.40 -9.03
N GLU A 270 -18.55 5.68 -10.12
CA GLU A 270 -19.83 5.71 -10.85
C GLU A 270 -20.76 4.62 -10.30
#